data_AF-A0A350M4R8-F1
#
_entry.id   AF-A0A350M4R8-F1
#
_cell.length_a   1.000
_cell.length_b   1.000
_cell.length_c   1.000
_cell.angle_alpha   90.00
_cell.angle_beta   90.00
_cell.angle_gamma   90.00
#
_symmetry.space_group_name_H-M   'P 1'
#
loop_
_entity.id
_entity.type
_entity.pdbx_description
1 polymer ?
#
loop_
_entity_poly.entity_id
_entity_poly.type
_entity_poly.pdbx_seq_one_letter_code
_entity_poly.pdbx_strand_id
1 'polypeptide(L)'
;MFRKGSIIQGFLIVAFLVQSPLVKAGKLEKAFEALNVYNYFEAKALFEKALKSEITGASYGLSLIYSNNKNPFFQLDSSRKYILQAESGIPGESEKDLLFLNTLGVNETSILKQKNHVAELAFLAAKDTMKLESLNHFIAHYNFSVRHPQAIELRDSLAFHHASLEDDFESYFGFMSEYPNSSFYSRAKDLYEIRLYQQKTKGASLSEYESFIRSYGDNPYVSQAMDSIYSLFITEISVENYYAFIKNYPGNKNVSQAWRTLYKLYNREDSKERIVEFQIDFPDYPFTDEVMVDYELSGMRYLPFKEGDFWGFINDKGMQMISPVYDWVENFQEGLAMVGKDFKVGFINKAGRLVIPLVYHEAEMFHNGFAIVSKNDKYGLINKANLVEIPLVYDEMNEFSQGLSSVKRGDKYSYIDLKGRSVIETPYDFAGDFEHGFAYVELDGKRGIIDLKGRTVVPIEYDWLENFTDGLARVRIDEKFGLYNNMGTLILPVEYDHIG
;
A
#
# COMPACT_ATOMS: atom_id res chain seq x y z
N MET A 1 21.54 -38.84 53.23
CA MET A 1 20.20 -38.87 53.83
C MET A 1 19.21 -38.55 52.69
N PHE A 2 18.35 -39.52 52.33
CA PHE A 2 17.19 -39.47 51.41
C PHE A 2 17.40 -39.04 49.93
N ARG A 3 16.79 -39.66 48.90
CA ARG A 3 16.23 -41.01 48.66
C ARG A 3 16.04 -41.10 47.13
N LYS A 4 16.41 -42.22 46.51
CA LYS A 4 16.03 -42.61 45.13
C LYS A 4 14.54 -42.98 45.07
N GLY A 5 13.92 -42.79 43.90
CA GLY A 5 12.61 -43.36 43.58
C GLY A 5 12.41 -43.45 42.06
N SER A 6 12.69 -44.63 41.49
CA SER A 6 12.23 -45.04 40.17
C SER A 6 10.89 -45.76 40.32
N ILE A 7 9.93 -45.54 39.44
CA ILE A 7 8.75 -46.40 39.29
C ILE A 7 8.66 -46.82 37.83
N ILE A 8 9.06 -48.06 37.58
CA ILE A 8 8.72 -48.85 36.39
C ILE A 8 7.49 -49.67 36.81
N GLN A 9 6.33 -49.40 36.21
CA GLN A 9 5.17 -50.29 36.36
C GLN A 9 5.28 -51.41 35.31
N GLY A 10 5.81 -52.55 35.76
CA GLY A 10 5.67 -53.81 35.05
C GLY A 10 4.28 -54.38 35.25
N PHE A 11 3.59 -54.71 34.16
CA PHE A 11 2.38 -55.53 34.22
C PHE A 11 2.77 -56.98 34.52
N LEU A 12 2.41 -57.45 35.72
CA LEU A 12 2.43 -58.85 36.11
C LEU A 12 1.29 -59.58 35.38
N ILE A 13 1.63 -60.48 34.46
CA ILE A 13 0.70 -61.47 33.93
C ILE A 13 0.72 -62.66 34.88
N VAL A 14 -0.38 -62.87 35.60
CA VAL A 14 -0.61 -64.06 36.42
C VAL A 14 -0.88 -65.25 35.50
N ALA A 15 0.02 -66.23 35.52
CA ALA A 15 -0.12 -67.48 34.80
C ALA A 15 -1.15 -68.39 35.50
N PHE A 16 -2.36 -68.50 34.94
CA PHE A 16 -3.23 -69.64 35.20
C PHE A 16 -2.85 -70.77 34.23
N LEU A 17 -2.16 -71.79 34.76
CA LEU A 17 -1.93 -73.06 34.09
C LEU A 17 -3.23 -73.88 34.12
N VAL A 18 -4.05 -73.75 33.07
CA VAL A 18 -5.07 -74.73 32.74
C VAL A 18 -4.52 -75.55 31.58
N GLN A 19 -4.15 -76.80 31.84
CA GLN A 19 -3.82 -77.76 30.78
C GLN A 19 -5.10 -78.12 30.03
N SER A 20 -5.26 -77.58 28.83
CA SER A 20 -6.22 -78.06 27.82
C SER A 20 -5.54 -79.05 26.86
N PRO A 21 -6.27 -79.97 26.21
CA PRO A 21 -5.67 -80.95 25.33
C PRO A 21 -5.09 -80.27 24.09
N LEU A 22 -3.87 -80.69 23.67
CA LEU A 22 -3.18 -80.23 22.47
C LEU A 22 -4.05 -80.44 21.21
N VAL A 23 -4.84 -79.43 20.86
CA VAL A 23 -5.28 -79.20 19.49
C VAL A 23 -4.07 -78.63 18.76
N LYS A 24 -3.62 -79.26 17.66
CA LYS A 24 -2.55 -78.71 16.84
C LYS A 24 -2.96 -77.31 16.37
N ALA A 25 -2.29 -76.28 16.89
CA ALA A 25 -2.48 -74.90 16.49
C ALA A 25 -2.41 -74.76 14.96
N GLY A 26 -3.41 -74.09 14.38
CA GLY A 26 -3.48 -73.75 12.96
C GLY A 26 -2.35 -72.80 12.55
N LYS A 27 -2.32 -72.44 11.26
CA LYS A 27 -1.24 -71.59 10.71
C LYS A 27 -1.33 -70.17 11.25
N LEU A 28 -2.54 -69.66 11.49
CA LEU A 28 -2.78 -68.32 11.99
C LEU A 28 -2.34 -68.17 13.45
N GLU A 29 -2.66 -69.12 14.31
CA GLU A 29 -2.24 -69.09 15.72
C GLU A 29 -0.72 -69.13 15.84
N LYS A 30 -0.05 -70.01 15.08
CA LYS A 30 1.42 -70.06 15.03
C LYS A 30 2.03 -68.76 14.50
N ALA A 31 1.35 -68.08 13.58
CA ALA A 31 1.80 -66.79 13.07
C ALA A 31 1.77 -65.71 14.17
N PHE A 32 0.70 -65.67 14.98
CA PHE A 32 0.61 -64.76 16.13
C PHE A 32 1.57 -65.15 17.26
N GLU A 33 1.79 -66.43 17.53
CA GLU A 33 2.82 -66.90 18.47
C GLU A 33 4.21 -66.41 18.05
N ALA A 34 4.57 -66.59 16.76
CA ALA A 34 5.82 -66.10 16.21
C ALA A 34 5.93 -64.56 16.28
N LEU A 35 4.82 -63.84 16.03
CA LEU A 35 4.78 -62.37 16.16
C LEU A 35 5.00 -61.91 17.60
N ASN A 36 4.41 -62.60 18.58
CA ASN A 36 4.51 -62.28 20.01
C ASN A 36 5.93 -62.45 20.57
N VAL A 37 6.73 -63.33 19.98
CA VAL A 37 8.17 -63.49 20.30
C VAL A 37 9.08 -62.70 19.36
N TYR A 38 8.52 -61.76 18.59
CA TYR A 38 9.24 -60.89 17.64
C TYR A 38 9.97 -61.62 16.50
N ASN A 39 9.55 -62.85 16.17
CA ASN A 39 10.06 -63.58 15.01
C ASN A 39 9.32 -63.16 13.73
N TYR A 40 9.61 -61.94 13.24
CA TYR A 40 8.89 -61.33 12.12
C TYR A 40 9.01 -62.10 10.80
N PHE A 41 10.13 -62.80 10.55
CA PHE A 41 10.31 -63.59 9.32
C PHE A 41 9.37 -64.80 9.30
N GLU A 42 9.32 -65.53 10.41
CA GLU A 42 8.43 -66.69 10.56
C GLU A 42 6.96 -66.24 10.58
N ALA A 43 6.64 -65.21 11.37
CA ALA A 43 5.29 -64.65 11.46
C ALA A 43 4.77 -64.22 10.08
N LYS A 44 5.57 -63.46 9.31
CA LYS A 44 5.20 -63.02 7.95
C LYS A 44 4.95 -64.20 7.03
N ALA A 45 5.86 -65.18 6.99
CA ALA A 45 5.73 -66.35 6.13
C ALA A 45 4.50 -67.21 6.49
N LEU A 46 4.15 -67.29 7.78
CA LEU A 46 2.96 -68.01 8.24
C LEU A 46 1.68 -67.23 7.90
N PHE A 47 1.63 -65.92 8.12
CA PHE A 47 0.47 -65.11 7.71
C PHE A 47 0.26 -65.12 6.19
N GLU A 48 1.32 -65.02 5.36
CA GLU A 48 1.21 -65.12 3.90
C GLU A 48 0.64 -66.47 3.45
N LYS A 49 0.95 -67.55 4.17
CA LYS A 49 0.35 -68.87 3.93
C LYS A 49 -1.10 -68.95 4.41
N ALA A 50 -1.42 -68.29 5.54
CA ALA A 50 -2.75 -68.26 6.13
C ALA A 50 -3.74 -67.41 5.31
N LEU A 51 -3.27 -66.43 4.52
CA LEU A 51 -4.09 -65.64 3.58
C LEU A 51 -4.91 -66.50 2.60
N LYS A 52 -4.58 -67.78 2.38
CA LYS A 52 -5.34 -68.67 1.49
C LYS A 52 -6.63 -69.19 2.10
N SER A 53 -6.77 -69.17 3.43
CA SER A 53 -7.89 -69.79 4.14
C SER A 53 -8.45 -68.94 5.27
N GLU A 54 -7.64 -68.04 5.85
CA GLU A 54 -7.97 -67.23 7.02
C GLU A 54 -7.65 -65.75 6.74
N ILE A 55 -8.31 -65.19 5.72
CA ILE A 55 -7.97 -63.89 5.12
C ILE A 55 -7.97 -62.76 6.16
N THR A 56 -9.04 -62.64 6.95
CA THR A 56 -9.22 -61.53 7.90
C THR A 56 -8.13 -61.50 8.95
N GLY A 57 -7.92 -62.61 9.65
CA GLY A 57 -6.88 -62.75 10.67
C GLY A 57 -5.46 -62.59 10.10
N ALA A 58 -5.19 -63.20 8.95
CA ALA A 58 -3.87 -63.11 8.32
C ALA A 58 -3.55 -61.69 7.83
N SER A 59 -4.54 -60.98 7.28
CA SER A 59 -4.39 -59.59 6.84
C SER A 59 -4.17 -58.66 8.04
N TYR A 60 -4.88 -58.88 9.17
CA TYR A 60 -4.62 -58.13 10.40
C TYR A 60 -3.18 -58.34 10.90
N GLY A 61 -2.73 -59.60 10.95
CA GLY A 61 -1.35 -59.94 11.35
C GLY A 61 -0.28 -59.34 10.45
N LEU A 62 -0.48 -59.36 9.12
CA LEU A 62 0.43 -58.70 8.18
C LEU A 62 0.45 -57.19 8.37
N SER A 63 -0.69 -56.54 8.62
CA SER A 63 -0.72 -55.11 8.93
C SER A 63 0.18 -54.76 10.12
N LEU A 64 0.12 -55.54 11.20
CA LEU A 64 0.96 -55.34 12.38
C LEU A 64 2.45 -55.40 12.02
N ILE A 65 2.87 -56.40 11.24
CA ILE A 65 4.25 -56.54 10.76
C ILE A 65 4.66 -55.32 9.93
N TYR A 66 3.89 -54.98 8.89
CA TYR A 66 4.24 -53.89 7.98
C TYR A 66 4.19 -52.50 8.64
N SER A 67 3.48 -52.32 9.75
CA SER A 67 3.41 -51.05 10.50
C SER A 67 4.53 -50.84 11.52
N ASN A 68 5.29 -51.88 11.84
CA ASN A 68 6.28 -51.82 12.90
C ASN A 68 7.67 -51.48 12.35
N ASN A 69 8.17 -50.28 12.65
CA ASN A 69 9.47 -49.79 12.16
C ASN A 69 10.70 -50.50 12.76
N LYS A 70 10.52 -51.43 13.70
CA LYS A 70 11.61 -52.23 14.30
C LYS A 70 11.93 -53.50 13.53
N ASN A 71 11.28 -53.75 12.39
CA ASN A 71 11.50 -54.93 11.58
C ASN A 71 11.75 -54.56 10.10
N PRO A 72 12.44 -55.43 9.33
CA PRO A 72 12.88 -55.11 7.98
C PRO A 72 11.75 -55.06 6.94
N PHE A 73 10.53 -55.41 7.32
CA PHE A 73 9.36 -55.39 6.44
C PHE A 73 8.53 -54.12 6.60
N PHE A 74 8.98 -53.12 7.36
CA PHE A 74 8.23 -51.87 7.55
C PHE A 74 7.90 -51.20 6.20
N GLN A 75 6.60 -51.10 5.90
CA GLN A 75 6.09 -50.47 4.68
C GLN A 75 4.62 -50.10 4.88
N LEU A 76 4.34 -48.80 5.07
CA LEU A 76 3.02 -48.33 5.47
C LEU A 76 1.92 -48.63 4.44
N ASP A 77 2.21 -48.56 3.14
CA ASP A 77 1.19 -48.84 2.12
C ASP A 77 0.80 -50.32 2.05
N SER A 78 1.76 -51.21 2.31
CA SER A 78 1.46 -52.64 2.50
C SER A 78 0.65 -52.84 3.77
N SER A 79 0.99 -52.16 4.87
CA SER A 79 0.20 -52.23 6.11
C SER A 79 -1.24 -51.75 5.91
N ARG A 80 -1.42 -50.62 5.20
CA ARG A 80 -2.71 -50.06 4.81
C ARG A 80 -3.51 -51.04 3.96
N LYS A 81 -2.89 -51.62 2.93
CA LYS A 81 -3.54 -52.60 2.05
C LYS A 81 -4.12 -53.76 2.88
N TYR A 82 -3.32 -54.33 3.77
CA TYR A 82 -3.75 -55.48 4.56
C TYR A 82 -4.76 -55.11 5.67
N ILE A 83 -4.68 -53.93 6.29
CA ILE A 83 -5.68 -53.56 7.30
C ILE A 83 -7.05 -53.26 6.68
N LEU A 84 -7.08 -52.65 5.49
CA LEU A 84 -8.33 -52.48 4.73
C LEU A 84 -8.90 -53.82 4.27
N GLN A 85 -8.04 -54.77 3.89
CA GLN A 85 -8.46 -56.14 3.58
C GLN A 85 -9.08 -56.83 4.80
N ALA A 86 -8.45 -56.72 5.98
CA ALA A 86 -8.99 -57.26 7.22
C ALA A 86 -10.34 -56.65 7.59
N GLU A 87 -10.47 -55.32 7.51
CA GLU A 87 -11.73 -54.61 7.77
C GLU A 87 -12.85 -55.06 6.83
N SER A 88 -12.56 -55.18 5.52
CA SER A 88 -13.55 -55.61 4.54
C SER A 88 -14.00 -57.07 4.69
N GLY A 89 -13.18 -57.91 5.36
CA GLY A 89 -13.46 -59.33 5.55
C GLY A 89 -14.45 -59.62 6.68
N ILE A 90 -14.53 -58.74 7.70
CA ILE A 90 -15.33 -58.95 8.91
C ILE A 90 -16.81 -59.30 8.63
N PRO A 91 -17.54 -58.59 7.73
CA PRO A 91 -18.95 -58.90 7.46
C PRO A 91 -19.19 -60.27 6.83
N GLY A 92 -18.15 -60.90 6.27
CA GLY A 92 -18.22 -62.21 5.62
C GLY A 92 -17.84 -63.40 6.52
N GLU A 93 -17.37 -63.14 7.75
CA GLU A 93 -16.95 -64.18 8.69
C GLU A 93 -18.16 -64.83 9.39
N SER A 94 -18.08 -66.14 9.65
CA SER A 94 -19.11 -66.82 10.45
C SER A 94 -18.99 -66.47 11.94
N GLU A 95 -20.06 -66.62 12.71
CA GLU A 95 -20.04 -66.37 14.16
C GLU A 95 -18.95 -67.19 14.88
N LYS A 96 -18.72 -68.42 14.43
CA LYS A 96 -17.66 -69.30 14.94
C LYS A 96 -16.27 -68.75 14.62
N ASP A 97 -16.06 -68.26 13.41
CA ASP A 97 -14.77 -67.73 12.97
C ASP A 97 -14.46 -66.40 13.65
N LEU A 98 -15.47 -65.54 13.86
CA LEU A 98 -15.35 -64.32 14.66
C LEU A 98 -14.96 -64.65 16.10
N LEU A 99 -15.58 -65.65 16.74
CA LEU A 99 -15.24 -66.05 18.10
C LEU A 99 -13.79 -66.54 18.19
N PHE A 100 -13.34 -67.32 17.20
CA PHE A 100 -11.95 -67.76 17.08
C PHE A 100 -10.97 -66.59 16.87
N LEU A 101 -11.23 -65.69 15.93
CA LEU A 101 -10.42 -64.48 15.69
C LEU A 101 -10.30 -63.62 16.95
N ASN A 102 -11.38 -63.54 17.74
CA ASN A 102 -11.39 -62.79 19.00
C ASN A 102 -10.44 -63.42 20.04
N THR A 103 -10.28 -64.74 20.05
CA THR A 103 -9.27 -65.40 20.91
C THR A 103 -7.83 -65.02 20.55
N LEU A 104 -7.59 -64.62 19.30
CA LEU A 104 -6.32 -64.10 18.80
C LEU A 104 -6.20 -62.58 18.92
N GLY A 105 -7.19 -61.92 19.54
CA GLY A 105 -7.23 -60.46 19.67
C GLY A 105 -7.65 -59.74 18.39
N VAL A 106 -8.17 -60.44 17.39
CA VAL A 106 -8.64 -59.87 16.12
C VAL A 106 -10.15 -59.65 16.19
N ASN A 107 -10.56 -58.39 16.23
CA ASN A 107 -11.96 -57.96 16.23
C ASN A 107 -12.09 -56.57 15.62
N GLU A 108 -13.32 -56.08 15.42
CA GLU A 108 -13.59 -54.76 14.85
C GLU A 108 -12.84 -53.64 15.58
N THR A 109 -12.77 -53.70 16.91
CA THR A 109 -12.09 -52.68 17.71
C THR A 109 -10.58 -52.70 17.50
N SER A 110 -9.95 -53.88 17.46
CA SER A 110 -8.51 -53.99 17.25
C SER A 110 -8.11 -53.67 15.81
N ILE A 111 -8.94 -54.03 14.82
CA ILE A 111 -8.79 -53.63 13.42
C ILE A 111 -8.89 -52.11 13.27
N LEU A 112 -9.91 -51.48 13.86
CA LEU A 112 -10.07 -50.02 13.82
C LEU A 112 -8.89 -49.29 14.49
N LYS A 113 -8.44 -49.78 15.64
CA LYS A 113 -7.24 -49.25 16.33
C LYS A 113 -6.01 -49.33 15.43
N GLN A 114 -5.79 -50.48 14.79
CA GLN A 114 -4.64 -50.66 13.90
C GLN A 114 -4.76 -49.80 12.64
N LYS A 115 -5.95 -49.68 12.05
CA LYS A 115 -6.22 -48.80 10.90
C LYS A 115 -5.88 -47.35 11.21
N ASN A 116 -6.32 -46.86 12.38
CA ASN A 116 -6.01 -45.52 12.86
C ASN A 116 -4.51 -45.35 13.16
N HIS A 117 -3.87 -46.37 13.74
CA HIS A 117 -2.43 -46.36 14.01
C HIS A 117 -1.60 -46.24 12.73
N VAL A 118 -1.92 -47.05 11.72
CA VAL A 118 -1.25 -47.02 10.41
C VAL A 118 -1.44 -45.67 9.73
N ALA A 119 -2.63 -45.10 9.80
CA ALA A 119 -2.90 -43.76 9.28
C ALA A 119 -2.12 -42.66 10.02
N GLU A 120 -2.01 -42.73 11.35
CA GLU A 120 -1.21 -41.75 12.12
C GLU A 120 0.28 -41.85 11.75
N LEU A 121 0.83 -43.07 11.61
CA LEU A 121 2.21 -43.25 11.17
C LEU A 121 2.44 -42.67 9.76
N ALA A 122 1.51 -42.89 8.83
CA ALA A 122 1.59 -42.34 7.48
C ALA A 122 1.50 -40.81 7.47
N PHE A 123 0.64 -40.24 8.32
CA PHE A 123 0.55 -38.78 8.46
C PHE A 123 1.84 -38.19 9.01
N LEU A 124 2.41 -38.76 10.07
CA LEU A 124 3.69 -38.31 10.65
C LEU A 124 4.82 -38.42 9.64
N ALA A 125 4.91 -39.52 8.89
CA ALA A 125 5.91 -39.68 7.84
C ALA A 125 5.77 -38.63 6.73
N ALA A 126 4.54 -38.31 6.31
CA ALA A 126 4.30 -37.27 5.31
C ALA A 126 4.58 -35.86 5.85
N LYS A 127 4.28 -35.61 7.13
CA LYS A 127 4.54 -34.34 7.79
C LYS A 127 6.04 -34.09 7.99
N ASP A 128 6.81 -35.11 8.35
CA ASP A 128 8.24 -34.97 8.61
C ASP A 128 9.04 -34.61 7.34
N THR A 129 8.56 -35.00 6.15
CA THR A 129 9.23 -34.64 4.90
C THR A 129 8.90 -33.22 4.43
N MET A 130 7.75 -32.66 4.83
CA MET A 130 7.23 -31.37 4.36
C MET A 130 7.30 -31.23 2.83
N LYS A 131 6.91 -32.28 2.10
CA LYS A 131 6.89 -32.31 0.62
C LYS A 131 5.47 -32.44 0.09
N LEU A 132 5.15 -31.73 -0.98
CA LEU A 132 3.82 -31.78 -1.62
C LEU A 132 3.48 -33.20 -2.05
N GLU A 133 4.43 -33.96 -2.60
CA GLU A 133 4.22 -35.34 -3.04
C GLU A 133 3.87 -36.26 -1.87
N SER A 134 4.53 -36.09 -0.72
CA SER A 134 4.26 -36.89 0.48
C SER A 134 2.88 -36.60 1.07
N LEU A 135 2.49 -35.32 1.15
CA LEU A 135 1.19 -34.91 1.64
C LEU A 135 0.07 -35.33 0.66
N ASN A 136 0.27 -35.14 -0.64
CA ASN A 136 -0.66 -35.60 -1.68
C ASN A 136 -0.85 -37.12 -1.64
N HIS A 137 0.23 -37.88 -1.45
CA HIS A 137 0.16 -39.33 -1.30
C HIS A 137 -0.69 -39.73 -0.09
N PHE A 138 -0.49 -39.08 1.05
CA PHE A 138 -1.32 -39.31 2.24
C PHE A 138 -2.79 -38.97 1.99
N ILE A 139 -3.09 -37.81 1.41
CA ILE A 139 -4.46 -37.35 1.12
C ILE A 139 -5.19 -38.32 0.19
N ALA A 140 -4.50 -38.85 -0.83
CA ALA A 140 -5.08 -39.76 -1.81
C ALA A 140 -5.33 -41.16 -1.23
N HIS A 141 -4.41 -41.68 -0.41
CA HIS A 141 -4.46 -43.08 0.03
C HIS A 141 -5.08 -43.23 1.43
N TYR A 142 -4.91 -42.29 2.35
CA TYR A 142 -5.35 -42.37 3.75
C TYR A 142 -6.55 -41.47 4.03
N ASN A 143 -7.48 -41.36 3.08
CA ASN A 143 -8.67 -40.51 3.16
C ASN A 143 -9.64 -40.83 4.31
N PHE A 144 -9.56 -42.04 4.87
CA PHE A 144 -10.30 -42.45 6.06
C PHE A 144 -9.69 -41.93 7.38
N SER A 145 -8.51 -41.32 7.34
CA SER A 145 -7.82 -40.83 8.54
C SER A 145 -8.52 -39.60 9.12
N VAL A 146 -8.61 -39.52 10.45
CA VAL A 146 -9.02 -38.31 11.16
C VAL A 146 -8.08 -37.12 10.90
N ARG A 147 -6.85 -37.38 10.44
CA ARG A 147 -5.86 -36.36 10.04
C ARG A 147 -6.02 -35.86 8.62
N HIS A 148 -6.95 -36.40 7.84
CA HIS A 148 -7.12 -36.04 6.43
C HIS A 148 -7.34 -34.53 6.20
N PRO A 149 -8.21 -33.83 6.95
CA PRO A 149 -8.34 -32.37 6.83
C PRO A 149 -7.05 -31.63 7.18
N GLN A 150 -6.31 -32.10 8.19
CA GLN A 150 -5.04 -31.49 8.60
C GLN A 150 -3.95 -31.66 7.52
N ALA A 151 -3.93 -32.79 6.82
CA ALA A 151 -2.98 -33.01 5.72
C ALA A 151 -3.27 -32.11 4.51
N ILE A 152 -4.56 -31.89 4.19
CA ILE A 152 -4.98 -30.93 3.16
C ILE A 152 -4.49 -29.53 3.53
N GLU A 153 -4.73 -29.09 4.77
CA GLU A 153 -4.30 -27.77 5.23
C GLU A 153 -2.78 -27.59 5.16
N LEU A 154 -2.00 -28.60 5.57
CA LEU A 154 -0.54 -28.57 5.48
C LEU A 154 -0.04 -28.50 4.04
N ARG A 155 -0.65 -29.27 3.13
CA ARG A 155 -0.32 -29.25 1.70
C ARG A 155 -0.59 -27.87 1.12
N ASP A 156 -1.78 -27.35 1.35
CA ASP A 156 -2.22 -26.06 0.82
C ASP A 156 -1.35 -24.94 1.37
N SER A 157 -1.01 -24.98 2.67
CA SER A 157 -0.08 -24.02 3.27
C SER A 157 1.30 -24.07 2.64
N LEU A 158 1.81 -25.26 2.29
CA LEU A 158 3.12 -25.42 1.64
C LEU A 158 3.08 -24.92 0.19
N ALA A 159 2.03 -25.26 -0.56
CA ALA A 159 1.84 -24.79 -1.92
C ALA A 159 1.70 -23.25 -1.98
N PHE A 160 0.92 -22.68 -1.06
CA PHE A 160 0.79 -21.23 -0.92
C PHE A 160 2.12 -20.57 -0.55
N HIS A 161 2.91 -21.19 0.33
CA HIS A 161 4.24 -20.71 0.68
C HIS A 161 5.16 -20.67 -0.54
N HIS A 162 5.17 -21.70 -1.39
CA HIS A 162 5.94 -21.70 -2.64
C HIS A 162 5.51 -20.57 -3.58
N ALA A 163 4.20 -20.37 -3.80
CA ALA A 163 3.71 -19.26 -4.60
C ALA A 163 4.13 -17.90 -4.03
N SER A 164 4.19 -17.78 -2.70
CA SER A 164 4.63 -16.57 -2.02
C SER A 164 6.14 -16.30 -2.12
N LEU A 165 6.96 -17.30 -2.46
CA LEU A 165 8.40 -17.12 -2.67
C LEU A 165 8.70 -16.51 -4.04
N GLU A 166 7.95 -16.89 -5.08
CA GLU A 166 8.05 -16.31 -6.42
C GLU A 166 7.41 -14.92 -6.47
N ASP A 167 6.26 -14.75 -5.78
CA ASP A 167 5.58 -13.47 -5.57
C ASP A 167 5.13 -12.76 -6.87
N ASP A 168 4.70 -13.54 -7.85
CA ASP A 168 4.11 -13.08 -9.12
C ASP A 168 2.65 -13.52 -9.30
N PHE A 169 1.95 -12.92 -10.26
CA PHE A 169 0.52 -13.22 -10.45
C PHE A 169 0.31 -14.62 -11.04
N GLU A 170 1.23 -15.13 -11.86
CA GLU A 170 1.16 -16.48 -12.43
C GLU A 170 1.18 -17.56 -11.34
N SER A 171 2.01 -17.40 -10.32
CA SER A 171 2.18 -18.35 -9.22
C SER A 171 0.95 -18.37 -8.31
N TYR A 172 0.40 -17.20 -7.96
CA TYR A 172 -0.86 -17.15 -7.20
C TYR A 172 -2.05 -17.66 -8.01
N PHE A 173 -2.10 -17.37 -9.32
CA PHE A 173 -3.11 -17.95 -10.21
C PHE A 173 -3.00 -19.48 -10.30
N GLY A 174 -1.78 -20.01 -10.40
CA GLY A 174 -1.49 -21.44 -10.38
C GLY A 174 -2.00 -22.09 -9.10
N PHE A 175 -1.68 -21.50 -7.94
CA PHE A 175 -2.20 -21.95 -6.64
C PHE A 175 -3.73 -21.95 -6.60
N MET A 176 -4.38 -20.85 -6.99
CA MET A 176 -5.84 -20.76 -6.98
C MET A 176 -6.51 -21.79 -7.91
N SER A 177 -5.87 -22.09 -9.04
CA SER A 177 -6.37 -23.07 -10.02
C SER A 177 -6.25 -24.50 -9.49
N GLU A 178 -5.15 -24.82 -8.82
CA GLU A 178 -4.88 -26.16 -8.30
C GLU A 178 -5.59 -26.43 -6.96
N TYR A 179 -5.79 -25.39 -6.13
CA TYR A 179 -6.33 -25.47 -4.78
C TYR A 179 -7.56 -24.55 -4.56
N PRO A 180 -8.66 -24.71 -5.33
CA PRO A 180 -9.80 -23.79 -5.30
C PRO A 180 -10.60 -23.78 -3.98
N ASN A 181 -10.48 -24.84 -3.17
CA ASN A 181 -11.18 -24.97 -1.89
C ASN A 181 -10.26 -24.67 -0.69
N SER A 182 -9.07 -24.14 -0.94
CA SER A 182 -8.09 -23.85 0.11
C SER A 182 -8.55 -22.74 1.04
N SER A 183 -8.22 -22.85 2.33
CA SER A 183 -8.35 -21.75 3.30
C SER A 183 -7.52 -20.51 2.90
N PHE A 184 -6.46 -20.70 2.10
CA PHE A 184 -5.60 -19.63 1.59
C PHE A 184 -6.10 -19.00 0.29
N TYR A 185 -7.18 -19.51 -0.32
CA TYR A 185 -7.65 -19.05 -1.62
C TYR A 185 -7.93 -17.54 -1.67
N SER A 186 -8.66 -17.02 -0.66
CA SER A 186 -8.99 -15.59 -0.59
C SER A 186 -7.72 -14.73 -0.55
N ARG A 187 -6.74 -15.14 0.27
CA ARG A 187 -5.46 -14.42 0.39
C ARG A 187 -4.65 -14.49 -0.91
N ALA A 188 -4.62 -15.65 -1.57
CA ALA A 188 -3.97 -15.81 -2.86
C ALA A 188 -4.62 -14.94 -3.93
N LYS A 189 -5.96 -14.80 -3.90
CA LYS A 189 -6.70 -13.93 -4.80
C LYS A 189 -6.32 -12.46 -4.60
N ASP A 190 -6.28 -11.97 -3.37
CA ASP A 190 -5.88 -10.58 -3.09
C ASP A 190 -4.46 -10.29 -3.60
N LEU A 191 -3.53 -11.25 -3.40
CA LEU A 191 -2.15 -11.17 -3.87
C LEU A 191 -2.04 -11.26 -5.40
N TYR A 192 -2.82 -12.14 -6.02
CA TYR A 192 -2.93 -12.22 -7.48
C TYR A 192 -3.37 -10.88 -8.07
N GLU A 193 -4.44 -10.28 -7.55
CA GLU A 193 -5.02 -9.06 -8.10
C GLU A 193 -4.04 -7.87 -8.04
N ILE A 194 -3.33 -7.71 -6.91
CA ILE A 194 -2.33 -6.65 -6.77
C ILE A 194 -1.08 -6.90 -7.61
N ARG A 195 -0.55 -8.14 -7.65
CA ARG A 195 0.64 -8.46 -8.45
C ARG A 195 0.37 -8.35 -9.94
N LEU A 196 -0.82 -8.74 -10.37
CA LEU A 196 -1.25 -8.58 -11.76
C LEU A 196 -1.22 -7.10 -12.15
N TYR A 197 -1.82 -6.23 -11.35
CA TYR A 197 -1.78 -4.78 -11.60
C TYR A 197 -0.34 -4.26 -11.64
N GLN A 198 0.46 -4.54 -10.61
CA GLN A 198 1.83 -4.03 -10.50
C GLN A 198 2.74 -4.49 -11.65
N GLN A 199 2.65 -5.76 -12.06
CA GLN A 199 3.50 -6.29 -13.11
C GLN A 199 3.03 -5.87 -14.51
N LYS A 200 1.71 -5.81 -14.75
CA LYS A 200 1.16 -5.35 -16.04
C LYS A 200 1.32 -3.84 -16.25
N THR A 201 1.53 -3.07 -15.20
CA THR A 201 1.68 -1.60 -15.23
C THR A 201 3.05 -1.12 -14.77
N LYS A 202 4.05 -2.01 -14.76
CA LYS A 202 5.40 -1.74 -14.24
C LYS A 202 6.09 -0.55 -14.93
N GLY A 203 5.85 -0.35 -16.23
CA GLY A 203 6.40 0.77 -16.99
C GLY A 203 5.72 2.12 -16.73
N ALA A 204 4.64 2.14 -15.96
CA ALA A 204 3.82 3.32 -15.68
C ALA A 204 3.39 4.08 -16.94
N SER A 205 3.19 3.36 -18.06
CA SER A 205 2.82 3.96 -19.34
C SER A 205 1.31 3.97 -19.58
N LEU A 206 0.87 4.91 -20.41
CA LEU A 206 -0.54 5.04 -20.81
C LEU A 206 -1.09 3.73 -21.40
N SER A 207 -0.35 3.13 -22.34
CA SER A 207 -0.76 1.89 -23.02
C SER A 207 -0.89 0.69 -22.08
N GLU A 208 -0.08 0.63 -21.02
CA GLU A 208 -0.17 -0.44 -20.03
C GLU A 208 -1.43 -0.32 -19.17
N TYR A 209 -1.73 0.89 -18.67
CA TYR A 209 -2.96 1.12 -17.90
C TYR A 209 -4.21 0.87 -18.74
N GLU A 210 -4.24 1.33 -19.99
CA GLU A 210 -5.33 1.06 -20.91
C GLU A 210 -5.52 -0.44 -21.17
N SER A 211 -4.42 -1.16 -21.41
CA SER A 211 -4.45 -2.60 -21.61
C SER A 211 -4.95 -3.32 -20.37
N PHE A 212 -4.52 -2.89 -19.18
CA PHE A 212 -4.97 -3.46 -17.91
C PHE A 212 -6.49 -3.26 -17.72
N ILE A 213 -7.00 -2.04 -17.90
CA ILE A 213 -8.44 -1.75 -17.76
C ILE A 213 -9.27 -2.58 -18.76
N ARG A 214 -8.79 -2.68 -20.02
CA ARG A 214 -9.47 -3.44 -21.07
C ARG A 214 -9.48 -4.96 -20.80
N SER A 215 -8.37 -5.50 -20.29
CA SER A 215 -8.23 -6.95 -20.07
C SER A 215 -8.75 -7.42 -18.71
N TYR A 216 -8.82 -6.53 -17.72
CA TYR A 216 -9.12 -6.87 -16.32
C TYR A 216 -10.10 -5.87 -15.68
N GLY A 217 -11.18 -5.53 -16.39
CA GLY A 217 -12.15 -4.50 -15.97
C GLY A 217 -12.79 -4.70 -14.59
N ASP A 218 -12.87 -5.94 -14.09
CA ASP A 218 -13.43 -6.27 -12.77
C ASP A 218 -12.37 -6.29 -11.65
N ASN A 219 -11.09 -6.08 -11.96
CA ASN A 219 -10.02 -6.09 -10.97
C ASN A 219 -10.14 -4.84 -10.06
N PRO A 220 -9.97 -4.96 -8.73
CA PRO A 220 -10.14 -3.84 -7.80
C PRO A 220 -9.18 -2.66 -8.04
N TYR A 221 -8.06 -2.89 -8.72
CA TYR A 221 -7.07 -1.86 -9.04
C TYR A 221 -7.38 -1.09 -10.34
N VAL A 222 -8.49 -1.37 -11.04
CA VAL A 222 -8.93 -0.58 -12.21
C VAL A 222 -9.12 0.89 -11.85
N SER A 223 -9.66 1.17 -10.66
CA SER A 223 -9.81 2.53 -10.15
C SER A 223 -8.47 3.25 -10.02
N GLN A 224 -7.43 2.55 -9.57
CA GLN A 224 -6.08 3.08 -9.46
C GLN A 224 -5.43 3.27 -10.85
N ALA A 225 -5.65 2.36 -11.79
CA ALA A 225 -5.21 2.54 -13.18
C ALA A 225 -5.83 3.80 -13.82
N MET A 226 -7.13 4.06 -13.56
CA MET A 226 -7.79 5.29 -14.01
C MET A 226 -7.18 6.56 -13.40
N ASP A 227 -6.78 6.52 -12.12
CA ASP A 227 -6.06 7.62 -11.46
C ASP A 227 -4.67 7.84 -12.06
N SER A 228 -3.95 6.77 -12.37
CA SER A 228 -2.65 6.86 -13.03
C SER A 228 -2.77 7.48 -14.42
N ILE A 229 -3.77 7.10 -15.22
CA ILE A 229 -4.04 7.72 -16.53
C ILE A 229 -4.29 9.22 -16.35
N TYR A 230 -5.16 9.60 -15.42
CA TYR A 230 -5.44 11.00 -15.13
C TYR A 230 -4.17 11.77 -14.74
N SER A 231 -3.36 11.20 -13.85
CA SER A 231 -2.10 11.79 -13.37
C SER A 231 -1.09 12.03 -14.49
N LEU A 232 -1.00 11.13 -15.47
CA LEU A 232 -0.11 11.29 -16.62
C LEU A 232 -0.47 12.53 -17.45
N PHE A 233 -1.76 12.81 -17.65
CA PHE A 233 -2.20 13.99 -18.38
C PHE A 233 -1.94 15.29 -17.62
N ILE A 234 -2.09 15.29 -16.31
CA ILE A 234 -1.97 16.51 -15.49
C ILE A 234 -0.55 16.77 -14.97
N THR A 235 0.46 16.06 -15.50
CA THR A 235 1.88 16.31 -15.17
C THR A 235 2.26 17.77 -15.45
N GLU A 236 1.72 18.36 -16.52
CA GLU A 236 1.78 19.80 -16.78
C GLU A 236 0.37 20.38 -16.64
N ILE A 237 0.22 21.34 -15.73
CA ILE A 237 -1.06 21.97 -15.43
C ILE A 237 -1.43 22.94 -16.56
N SER A 238 -2.34 22.54 -17.44
CA SER A 238 -2.84 23.38 -18.54
C SER A 238 -4.27 23.03 -18.93
N VAL A 239 -5.03 24.00 -19.44
CA VAL A 239 -6.41 23.79 -19.91
C VAL A 239 -6.45 22.69 -20.99
N GLU A 240 -5.47 22.70 -21.88
CA GLU A 240 -5.33 21.79 -23.01
C GLU A 240 -5.17 20.33 -22.54
N ASN A 241 -4.34 20.10 -21.51
CA ASN A 241 -4.10 18.75 -20.98
C ASN A 241 -5.32 18.18 -20.26
N TYR A 242 -6.02 19.00 -19.47
CA TYR A 242 -7.29 18.60 -18.85
C TYR A 242 -8.34 18.26 -19.91
N TYR A 243 -8.45 19.07 -20.96
CA TYR A 243 -9.41 18.83 -22.04
C TYR A 243 -9.07 17.57 -22.83
N ALA A 244 -7.79 17.37 -23.15
CA ALA A 244 -7.32 16.16 -23.83
C ALA A 244 -7.66 14.90 -23.01
N PHE A 245 -7.46 14.93 -21.69
CA PHE A 245 -7.86 13.84 -20.81
C PHE A 245 -9.37 13.56 -20.88
N ILE A 246 -10.19 14.60 -20.77
CA ILE A 246 -11.66 14.49 -20.81
C ILE A 246 -12.13 13.85 -22.12
N LYS A 247 -11.56 14.27 -23.25
CA LYS A 247 -11.93 13.77 -24.57
C LYS A 247 -11.45 12.34 -24.83
N ASN A 248 -10.25 12.01 -24.37
CA ASN A 248 -9.67 10.69 -24.59
C ASN A 248 -10.25 9.64 -23.63
N TYR A 249 -10.71 10.04 -22.43
CA TYR A 249 -11.20 9.13 -21.39
C TYR A 249 -12.53 9.57 -20.77
N PRO A 250 -13.62 9.72 -21.55
CA PRO A 250 -14.91 10.20 -21.03
C PRO A 250 -15.54 9.29 -19.97
N GLY A 251 -15.16 8.01 -19.92
CA GLY A 251 -15.61 7.05 -18.90
C GLY A 251 -14.74 7.00 -17.63
N ASN A 252 -13.70 7.83 -17.53
CA ASN A 252 -12.84 7.86 -16.36
C ASN A 252 -13.53 8.59 -15.20
N LYS A 253 -13.43 8.03 -13.99
CA LYS A 253 -14.06 8.59 -12.77
C LYS A 253 -13.62 10.04 -12.47
N ASN A 254 -12.44 10.45 -12.94
CA ASN A 254 -11.89 11.79 -12.70
C ASN A 254 -12.41 12.86 -13.65
N VAL A 255 -13.21 12.52 -14.67
CA VAL A 255 -13.70 13.48 -15.70
C VAL A 255 -14.46 14.67 -15.09
N SER A 256 -15.37 14.40 -14.14
CA SER A 256 -16.13 15.47 -13.47
C SER A 256 -15.23 16.46 -12.73
N GLN A 257 -14.19 15.95 -12.06
CA GLN A 257 -13.21 16.79 -11.38
C GLN A 257 -12.34 17.54 -12.39
N ALA A 258 -11.90 16.86 -13.45
CA ALA A 258 -11.09 17.44 -14.52
C ALA A 258 -11.80 18.63 -15.17
N TRP A 259 -13.11 18.51 -15.44
CA TRP A 259 -13.92 19.60 -15.96
C TRP A 259 -13.94 20.82 -15.04
N ARG A 260 -14.22 20.62 -13.75
CA ARG A 260 -14.25 21.73 -12.79
C ARG A 260 -12.88 22.38 -12.61
N THR A 261 -11.81 21.60 -12.61
CA THR A 261 -10.44 22.13 -12.56
C THR A 261 -10.13 22.94 -13.82
N LEU A 262 -10.48 22.43 -15.01
CA LEU A 262 -10.32 23.12 -16.28
C LEU A 262 -11.04 24.48 -16.26
N TYR A 263 -12.30 24.52 -15.83
CA TYR A 263 -13.06 25.77 -15.68
C TYR A 263 -12.34 26.79 -14.79
N LYS A 264 -11.85 26.36 -13.61
CA LYS A 264 -11.09 27.22 -12.69
C LYS A 264 -9.77 27.71 -13.29
N LEU A 265 -9.08 26.86 -14.06
CA LEU A 265 -7.83 27.22 -14.75
C LEU A 265 -8.06 28.18 -15.92
N TYR A 266 -9.22 28.12 -16.57
CA TYR A 266 -9.61 29.04 -17.64
C TYR A 266 -10.03 30.40 -17.08
N ASN A 267 -10.90 30.41 -16.06
CA ASN A 267 -11.46 31.62 -15.45
C ASN A 267 -10.59 32.20 -14.30
N ARG A 268 -9.27 32.32 -14.51
CA ARG A 268 -8.34 32.80 -13.46
C ARG A 268 -8.63 34.22 -13.01
N GLU A 269 -9.09 35.08 -13.91
CA GLU A 269 -9.35 36.49 -13.63
C GLU A 269 -10.73 36.73 -12.97
N ASP A 270 -11.58 35.70 -12.88
CA ASP A 270 -12.96 35.81 -12.41
C ASP A 270 -13.77 36.94 -13.07
N SER A 271 -13.74 36.99 -14.41
CA SER A 271 -14.43 38.01 -15.19
C SER A 271 -15.62 37.44 -15.98
N LYS A 272 -16.64 38.27 -16.23
CA LYS A 272 -17.82 37.87 -17.02
C LYS A 272 -17.43 37.47 -18.43
N GLU A 273 -16.48 38.20 -19.00
CA GLU A 273 -15.96 38.00 -20.34
C GLU A 273 -15.35 36.61 -20.47
N ARG A 274 -14.48 36.21 -19.52
CA ARG A 274 -13.85 34.89 -19.50
C ARG A 274 -14.85 33.76 -19.28
N ILE A 275 -15.91 33.99 -18.50
CA ILE A 275 -17.00 33.02 -18.34
C ILE A 275 -17.77 32.81 -19.65
N VAL A 276 -18.04 33.87 -20.41
CA VAL A 276 -18.72 33.76 -21.71
C VAL A 276 -17.82 33.07 -22.73
N GLU A 277 -16.54 33.45 -22.81
CA GLU A 277 -15.55 32.77 -23.68
C GLU A 277 -15.46 31.28 -23.36
N PHE A 278 -15.43 30.91 -22.07
CA PHE A 278 -15.40 29.52 -21.64
C PHE A 278 -16.58 28.71 -22.19
N GLN A 279 -17.80 29.25 -22.14
CA GLN A 279 -18.99 28.56 -22.67
C GLN A 279 -18.96 28.39 -24.19
N ILE A 280 -18.27 29.30 -24.91
CA ILE A 280 -18.06 29.21 -26.36
C ILE A 280 -17.01 28.13 -26.68
N ASP A 281 -15.89 28.14 -25.97
CA ASP A 281 -14.77 27.22 -26.21
C ASP A 281 -15.06 25.78 -25.76
N PHE A 282 -15.86 25.62 -24.70
CA PHE A 282 -16.21 24.33 -24.09
C PHE A 282 -17.73 24.14 -23.99
N PRO A 283 -18.43 24.04 -25.13
CA PRO A 283 -19.89 23.95 -25.16
C PRO A 283 -20.43 22.64 -24.57
N ASP A 284 -19.57 21.64 -24.35
CA ASP A 284 -19.91 20.36 -23.73
C ASP A 284 -19.63 20.29 -22.23
N TYR A 285 -19.28 21.41 -21.60
CA TYR A 285 -19.12 21.48 -20.15
C TYR A 285 -20.43 21.11 -19.43
N PRO A 286 -20.44 20.08 -18.56
CA PRO A 286 -21.69 19.52 -18.05
C PRO A 286 -22.29 20.29 -16.86
N PHE A 287 -21.54 21.19 -16.21
CA PHE A 287 -21.99 21.89 -15.00
C PHE A 287 -22.47 23.32 -15.28
N THR A 288 -23.31 23.49 -16.30
CA THR A 288 -23.78 24.81 -16.76
C THR A 288 -24.40 25.66 -15.65
N ASP A 289 -25.11 25.04 -14.71
CA ASP A 289 -25.73 25.74 -13.58
C ASP A 289 -24.68 26.38 -12.66
N GLU A 290 -23.52 25.73 -12.46
CA GLU A 290 -22.41 26.30 -11.68
C GLU A 290 -21.86 27.56 -12.37
N VAL A 291 -21.70 27.51 -13.70
CA VAL A 291 -21.20 28.63 -14.50
C VAL A 291 -22.18 29.80 -14.51
N MET A 292 -23.48 29.53 -14.58
CA MET A 292 -24.50 30.57 -14.53
C MET A 292 -24.52 31.29 -13.18
N VAL A 293 -24.37 30.56 -12.08
CA VAL A 293 -24.24 31.16 -10.74
C VAL A 293 -23.01 32.06 -10.68
N ASP A 294 -21.84 31.58 -11.13
CA ASP A 294 -20.63 32.39 -11.12
C ASP A 294 -20.77 33.63 -12.01
N TYR A 295 -21.45 33.52 -13.17
CA TYR A 295 -21.76 34.65 -14.04
C TYR A 295 -22.63 35.71 -13.35
N GLU A 296 -23.70 35.30 -12.67
CA GLU A 296 -24.59 36.22 -11.95
C GLU A 296 -23.86 36.96 -10.83
N LEU A 297 -22.98 36.26 -10.12
CA LEU A 297 -22.26 36.79 -8.96
C LEU A 297 -21.00 37.60 -9.32
N SER A 298 -20.38 37.36 -10.48
CA SER A 298 -19.11 37.97 -10.91
C SER A 298 -19.11 39.51 -10.89
N GLY A 299 -20.27 40.17 -11.00
CA GLY A 299 -20.42 41.64 -10.92
C GLY A 299 -20.93 42.17 -9.57
N MET A 300 -21.25 41.30 -8.61
CA MET A 300 -21.78 41.74 -7.32
C MET A 300 -20.66 42.16 -6.38
N ARG A 301 -20.89 43.23 -5.62
CA ARG A 301 -20.01 43.67 -4.54
C ARG A 301 -20.36 42.94 -3.26
N TYR A 302 -19.34 42.38 -2.61
CA TYR A 302 -19.45 41.71 -1.32
C TYR A 302 -18.74 42.56 -0.27
N LEU A 303 -19.37 42.70 0.90
CA LEU A 303 -18.80 43.38 2.06
C LEU A 303 -18.80 42.40 3.23
N PRO A 304 -17.66 42.20 3.91
CA PRO A 304 -17.62 41.46 5.16
C PRO A 304 -18.58 42.06 6.18
N PHE A 305 -19.34 41.21 6.86
CA PHE A 305 -20.09 41.61 8.05
C PHE A 305 -19.86 40.60 9.17
N LYS A 306 -20.00 41.08 10.40
CA LYS A 306 -19.86 40.26 11.60
C LYS A 306 -21.22 40.18 12.31
N GLU A 307 -21.62 38.96 12.67
CA GLU A 307 -22.80 38.70 13.50
C GLU A 307 -22.39 37.75 14.63
N GLY A 308 -22.54 38.20 15.88
CA GLY A 308 -21.95 37.53 17.03
C GLY A 308 -20.42 37.47 16.89
N ASP A 309 -19.85 36.27 17.01
CA ASP A 309 -18.42 36.04 16.89
C ASP A 309 -17.97 35.72 15.45
N PHE A 310 -18.91 35.46 14.54
CA PHE A 310 -18.60 34.96 13.21
C PHE A 310 -18.80 36.00 12.11
N TRP A 311 -18.03 35.83 11.04
CA TRP A 311 -18.02 36.66 9.85
C TRP A 311 -18.66 35.94 8.67
N GLY A 312 -19.39 36.72 7.86
CA GLY A 312 -20.00 36.33 6.60
C GLY A 312 -19.91 37.47 5.59
N PHE A 313 -20.74 37.42 4.53
CA PHE A 313 -20.78 38.47 3.52
C PHE A 313 -22.21 38.91 3.19
N ILE A 314 -22.37 40.23 3.07
CA ILE A 314 -23.57 40.88 2.53
C ILE A 314 -23.24 41.56 1.20
N ASN A 315 -24.23 41.78 0.36
CA ASN A 315 -24.07 42.63 -0.82
C ASN A 315 -24.29 44.12 -0.50
N ASP A 316 -24.07 44.98 -1.49
CA ASP A 316 -24.27 46.43 -1.41
C ASP A 316 -25.73 46.88 -1.18
N LYS A 317 -26.68 45.94 -1.26
CA LYS A 317 -28.10 46.15 -0.92
C LYS A 317 -28.44 45.66 0.49
N GLY A 318 -27.47 45.19 1.26
CA GLY A 318 -27.65 44.67 2.62
C GLY A 318 -28.26 43.26 2.67
N MET A 319 -28.33 42.55 1.54
CA MET A 319 -28.78 41.16 1.52
C MET A 319 -27.62 40.24 1.89
N GLN A 320 -27.87 39.32 2.82
CA GLN A 320 -26.91 38.28 3.19
C GLN A 320 -26.69 37.34 2.00
N MET A 321 -25.43 37.24 1.58
CA MET A 321 -25.00 36.35 0.49
C MET A 321 -24.35 35.09 1.04
N ILE A 322 -23.54 35.23 2.10
CA ILE A 322 -22.82 34.13 2.75
C ILE A 322 -23.05 34.25 4.26
N SER A 323 -23.56 33.19 4.88
CA SER A 323 -23.86 33.16 6.31
C SER A 323 -22.62 33.37 7.18
N PRO A 324 -22.75 34.01 8.36
CA PRO A 324 -21.63 34.27 9.24
C PRO A 324 -21.22 33.00 10.00
N VAL A 325 -20.18 32.32 9.51
CA VAL A 325 -19.73 31.01 10.02
C VAL A 325 -18.20 30.87 10.17
N TYR A 326 -17.47 31.95 9.85
CA TYR A 326 -15.99 32.02 9.86
C TYR A 326 -15.49 32.89 11.01
N ASP A 327 -14.33 32.59 11.56
CA ASP A 327 -13.74 33.36 12.67
C ASP A 327 -13.24 34.74 12.20
N TRP A 328 -12.81 34.81 10.94
CA TRP A 328 -12.46 36.03 10.22
C TRP A 328 -12.55 35.79 8.71
N VAL A 329 -12.71 36.87 7.94
CA VAL A 329 -12.72 36.85 6.48
C VAL A 329 -11.98 38.07 5.94
N GLU A 330 -11.33 37.92 4.79
CA GLU A 330 -10.81 39.02 3.99
C GLU A 330 -11.75 39.37 2.84
N ASN A 331 -11.53 40.53 2.22
CA ASN A 331 -12.32 40.94 1.05
C ASN A 331 -12.11 39.98 -0.13
N PHE A 332 -13.10 39.93 -1.03
CA PHE A 332 -12.95 39.24 -2.30
C PHE A 332 -11.87 39.91 -3.17
N GLN A 333 -10.87 39.14 -3.58
CA GLN A 333 -9.82 39.52 -4.53
C GLN A 333 -9.68 38.42 -5.56
N GLU A 334 -9.64 38.79 -6.85
CA GLU A 334 -9.66 37.83 -7.96
C GLU A 334 -10.80 36.79 -7.79
N GLY A 335 -11.98 37.20 -7.32
CA GLY A 335 -13.12 36.29 -7.18
C GLY A 335 -13.12 35.33 -5.99
N LEU A 336 -12.05 35.31 -5.19
CA LEU A 336 -11.95 34.50 -3.98
C LEU A 336 -11.82 35.38 -2.74
N ALA A 337 -12.40 34.95 -1.63
CA ALA A 337 -12.17 35.54 -0.32
C ALA A 337 -11.40 34.55 0.56
N MET A 338 -10.35 35.02 1.20
CA MET A 338 -9.64 34.25 2.23
C MET A 338 -10.50 34.20 3.49
N VAL A 339 -10.63 33.01 4.07
CA VAL A 339 -11.44 32.79 5.27
C VAL A 339 -10.68 31.95 6.29
N GLY A 340 -10.84 32.31 7.56
CA GLY A 340 -10.29 31.60 8.70
C GLY A 340 -11.37 30.88 9.49
N LYS A 341 -11.09 29.64 9.88
CA LYS A 341 -11.90 28.89 10.83
C LYS A 341 -11.07 27.84 11.56
N ASP A 342 -11.22 27.74 12.88
CA ASP A 342 -10.54 26.73 13.71
C ASP A 342 -9.02 26.76 13.52
N PHE A 343 -8.43 27.96 13.46
CA PHE A 343 -7.00 28.22 13.20
C PHE A 343 -6.48 27.69 11.85
N LYS A 344 -7.39 27.46 10.90
CA LYS A 344 -7.06 27.06 9.53
C LYS A 344 -7.55 28.08 8.54
N VAL A 345 -6.82 28.18 7.43
CA VAL A 345 -7.06 29.10 6.33
C VAL A 345 -7.48 28.34 5.09
N GLY A 346 -8.43 28.92 4.35
CA GLY A 346 -8.93 28.44 3.07
C GLY A 346 -9.52 29.60 2.28
N PHE A 347 -10.13 29.30 1.13
CA PHE A 347 -10.70 30.32 0.26
C PHE A 347 -12.07 29.89 -0.25
N ILE A 348 -13.00 30.85 -0.27
CA ILE A 348 -14.35 30.68 -0.82
C ILE A 348 -14.56 31.49 -2.07
N ASN A 349 -15.41 31.01 -2.98
CA ASN A 349 -15.92 31.80 -4.09
C ASN A 349 -17.12 32.67 -3.66
N LYS A 350 -17.62 33.50 -4.58
CA LYS A 350 -18.78 34.38 -4.33
C LYS A 350 -20.06 33.62 -4.00
N ALA A 351 -20.19 32.36 -4.41
CA ALA A 351 -21.29 31.49 -4.01
C ALA A 351 -21.15 30.91 -2.58
N GLY A 352 -20.08 31.28 -1.85
CA GLY A 352 -19.78 30.77 -0.50
C GLY A 352 -19.22 29.36 -0.46
N ARG A 353 -18.86 28.77 -1.61
CA ARG A 353 -18.30 27.42 -1.69
C ARG A 353 -16.81 27.47 -1.39
N LEU A 354 -16.31 26.55 -0.55
CA LEU A 354 -14.88 26.34 -0.35
C LEU A 354 -14.24 25.85 -1.65
N VAL A 355 -13.46 26.73 -2.29
CA VAL A 355 -12.65 26.41 -3.47
C VAL A 355 -11.32 25.82 -3.04
N ILE A 356 -10.75 26.37 -1.96
CA ILE A 356 -9.56 25.88 -1.28
C ILE A 356 -9.98 25.52 0.14
N PRO A 357 -9.81 24.26 0.57
CA PRO A 357 -10.29 23.81 1.87
C PRO A 357 -9.52 24.47 3.03
N LEU A 358 -10.16 24.53 4.21
CA LEU A 358 -9.58 25.03 5.46
C LEU A 358 -8.52 24.06 6.00
N VAL A 359 -7.33 24.02 5.39
CA VAL A 359 -6.27 23.05 5.74
C VAL A 359 -4.90 23.69 5.98
N TYR A 360 -4.70 24.93 5.53
CA TYR A 360 -3.45 25.67 5.69
C TYR A 360 -3.39 26.37 7.05
N HIS A 361 -2.19 26.58 7.58
CA HIS A 361 -2.01 27.37 8.80
C HIS A 361 -1.98 28.86 8.49
N GLU A 362 -1.32 29.23 7.40
CA GLU A 362 -1.24 30.60 6.89
C GLU A 362 -1.42 30.60 5.38
N ALA A 363 -1.90 31.73 4.85
CA ALA A 363 -1.96 32.00 3.43
C ALA A 363 -1.84 33.50 3.17
N GLU A 364 -1.27 33.85 2.03
CA GLU A 364 -1.33 35.18 1.46
C GLU A 364 -2.51 35.32 0.50
N MET A 365 -2.91 36.56 0.20
CA MET A 365 -3.98 36.83 -0.76
C MET A 365 -3.55 36.44 -2.18
N PHE A 366 -4.53 36.09 -3.02
CA PHE A 366 -4.25 35.78 -4.42
C PHE A 366 -3.74 37.00 -5.18
N HIS A 367 -2.58 36.85 -5.83
CA HIS A 367 -2.02 37.84 -6.75
C HIS A 367 -1.62 37.15 -8.05
N ASN A 368 -2.19 37.60 -9.17
CA ASN A 368 -2.02 37.02 -10.51
C ASN A 368 -2.36 35.51 -10.55
N GLY A 369 -3.37 35.08 -9.80
CA GLY A 369 -3.85 33.70 -9.77
C GLY A 369 -3.06 32.73 -8.88
N PHE A 370 -2.09 33.22 -8.10
CA PHE A 370 -1.31 32.41 -7.15
C PHE A 370 -1.40 32.94 -5.72
N ALA A 371 -1.25 32.04 -4.74
CA ALA A 371 -1.17 32.36 -3.33
C ALA A 371 -0.10 31.52 -2.65
N ILE A 372 0.72 32.15 -1.81
CA ILE A 372 1.66 31.46 -0.93
C ILE A 372 0.86 30.89 0.25
N VAL A 373 1.09 29.64 0.59
CA VAL A 373 0.38 28.93 1.67
C VAL A 373 1.33 28.11 2.50
N SER A 374 1.01 27.96 3.80
CA SER A 374 1.79 27.16 4.73
C SER A 374 1.02 25.96 5.28
N LYS A 375 1.69 24.81 5.38
CA LYS A 375 1.17 23.59 6.01
C LYS A 375 2.33 22.83 6.64
N ASN A 376 2.16 22.40 7.90
CA ASN A 376 3.22 21.76 8.69
C ASN A 376 4.53 22.58 8.71
N ASP A 377 4.39 23.90 8.94
CA ASP A 377 5.51 24.85 9.02
C ASP A 377 6.38 24.91 7.75
N LYS A 378 5.81 24.55 6.59
CA LYS A 378 6.44 24.65 5.28
C LYS A 378 5.58 25.45 4.32
N TYR A 379 6.21 26.32 3.55
CA TYR A 379 5.61 27.20 2.55
C TYR A 379 5.77 26.63 1.15
N GLY A 380 4.78 26.93 0.31
CA GLY A 380 4.73 26.63 -1.11
C GLY A 380 3.69 27.51 -1.81
N LEU A 381 3.51 27.30 -3.11
CA LEU A 381 2.64 28.10 -3.96
C LEU A 381 1.48 27.25 -4.47
N ILE A 382 0.26 27.78 -4.35
CA ILE A 382 -0.93 27.17 -4.96
C ILE A 382 -1.57 28.12 -5.97
N ASN A 383 -2.29 27.56 -6.93
CA ASN A 383 -3.17 28.32 -7.80
C ASN A 383 -4.63 28.34 -7.30
N LYS A 384 -5.49 29.11 -7.97
CA LYS A 384 -6.92 29.22 -7.64
C LYS A 384 -7.72 27.91 -7.76
N ALA A 385 -7.16 26.89 -8.42
CA ALA A 385 -7.74 25.54 -8.48
C ALA A 385 -7.29 24.64 -7.32
N ASN A 386 -6.54 25.19 -6.35
CA ASN A 386 -5.90 24.46 -5.24
C ASN A 386 -4.87 23.42 -5.71
N LEU A 387 -4.27 23.62 -6.88
CA LEU A 387 -3.14 22.80 -7.33
C LEU A 387 -1.85 23.41 -6.79
N VAL A 388 -0.96 22.55 -6.30
CA VAL A 388 0.36 22.92 -5.80
C VAL A 388 1.30 23.13 -6.99
N GLU A 389 1.62 24.39 -7.25
CA GLU A 389 2.54 24.82 -8.33
C GLU A 389 3.99 24.73 -7.84
N ILE A 390 4.21 25.06 -6.56
CA ILE A 390 5.50 24.93 -5.89
C ILE A 390 5.30 24.13 -4.60
N PRO A 391 5.99 22.97 -4.43
CA PRO A 391 5.82 22.12 -3.26
C PRO A 391 6.00 22.86 -1.93
N LEU A 392 5.22 22.46 -0.91
CA LEU A 392 5.33 23.00 0.44
C LEU A 392 6.54 22.41 1.15
N VAL A 393 7.74 22.90 0.82
CA VAL A 393 9.03 22.35 1.28
C VAL A 393 9.99 23.41 1.79
N TYR A 394 9.62 24.69 1.71
CA TYR A 394 10.47 25.81 2.13
C TYR A 394 10.12 26.24 3.55
N ASP A 395 11.14 26.66 4.32
CA ASP A 395 10.97 27.19 5.67
C ASP A 395 10.35 28.59 5.65
N GLU A 396 10.67 29.37 4.62
CA GLU A 396 10.11 30.70 4.35
C GLU A 396 10.02 30.90 2.82
N MET A 397 9.06 31.68 2.37
CA MET A 397 8.87 32.04 0.96
C MET A 397 8.27 33.45 0.90
N ASN A 398 8.95 34.37 0.22
CA ASN A 398 8.45 35.73 0.03
C ASN A 398 7.57 35.84 -1.22
N GLU A 399 6.80 36.93 -1.31
CA GLU A 399 6.03 37.28 -2.51
C GLU A 399 6.91 37.31 -3.78
N PHE A 400 6.30 37.02 -4.92
CA PHE A 400 6.99 37.13 -6.20
C PHE A 400 7.15 38.59 -6.59
N SER A 401 8.40 39.01 -6.79
CA SER A 401 8.75 40.30 -7.38
C SER A 401 9.56 40.13 -8.65
N GLN A 402 9.15 40.82 -9.72
CA GLN A 402 9.81 40.79 -11.03
C GLN A 402 10.05 39.36 -11.58
N GLY A 403 9.14 38.44 -11.25
CA GLY A 403 9.15 37.05 -11.71
C GLY A 403 9.95 36.06 -10.84
N LEU A 404 10.57 36.51 -9.75
CA LEU A 404 11.32 35.67 -8.81
C LEU A 404 10.80 35.82 -7.39
N SER A 405 10.99 34.78 -6.59
CA SER A 405 10.73 34.77 -5.14
C SER A 405 11.96 34.23 -4.42
N SER A 406 12.34 34.88 -3.33
CA SER A 406 13.34 34.34 -2.40
C SER A 406 12.69 33.27 -1.52
N VAL A 407 13.34 32.13 -1.44
CA VAL A 407 12.91 30.98 -0.63
C VAL A 407 14.01 30.54 0.30
N LYS A 408 13.62 30.11 1.50
CA LYS A 408 14.54 29.59 2.50
C LYS A 408 14.39 28.08 2.64
N ARG A 409 15.52 27.38 2.69
CA ARG A 409 15.57 25.96 3.09
C ARG A 409 16.74 25.74 4.05
N GLY A 410 16.43 25.34 5.28
CA GLY A 410 17.39 25.38 6.39
C GLY A 410 17.78 26.83 6.69
N ASP A 411 19.08 27.08 6.77
CA ASP A 411 19.63 28.41 7.11
C ASP A 411 19.99 29.25 5.88
N LYS A 412 19.62 28.82 4.67
CA LYS A 412 20.04 29.46 3.42
C LYS A 412 18.87 29.87 2.54
N TYR A 413 19.01 31.01 1.88
CA TYR A 413 18.10 31.53 0.88
C TYR A 413 18.62 31.30 -0.53
N SER A 414 17.69 31.11 -1.47
CA SER A 414 17.92 31.07 -2.91
C SER A 414 16.73 31.71 -3.65
N TYR A 415 16.77 31.81 -4.98
CA TYR A 415 15.67 32.35 -5.76
C TYR A 415 15.09 31.35 -6.75
N ILE A 416 13.76 31.29 -6.80
CA ILE A 416 12.99 30.45 -7.71
C ILE A 416 12.05 31.29 -8.58
N ASP A 417 11.68 30.77 -9.74
CA ASP A 417 10.62 31.33 -10.57
C ASP A 417 9.22 30.81 -10.17
N LEU A 418 8.18 31.32 -10.84
CA LEU A 418 6.77 30.91 -10.64
C LEU A 418 6.50 29.42 -10.92
N LYS A 419 7.42 28.71 -11.57
CA LYS A 419 7.36 27.25 -11.80
C LYS A 419 8.18 26.48 -10.75
N GLY A 420 8.70 27.16 -9.73
CA GLY A 420 9.55 26.58 -8.70
C GLY A 420 10.94 26.18 -9.16
N ARG A 421 11.38 26.62 -10.36
CA ARG A 421 12.72 26.33 -10.87
C ARG A 421 13.71 27.27 -10.20
N SER A 422 14.79 26.73 -9.67
CA SER A 422 15.92 27.55 -9.18
C SER A 422 16.47 28.38 -10.32
N VAL A 423 16.45 29.70 -10.15
CA VAL A 423 17.07 30.65 -11.11
C VAL A 423 18.43 31.09 -10.58
N ILE A 424 18.56 31.23 -9.26
CA ILE A 424 19.80 31.61 -8.60
C ILE A 424 20.05 30.61 -7.48
N GLU A 425 20.96 29.67 -7.72
CA GLU A 425 21.24 28.53 -6.84
C GLU A 425 22.21 28.83 -5.70
N THR A 426 22.93 29.95 -5.78
CA THR A 426 23.88 30.35 -4.74
C THR A 426 23.16 30.47 -3.40
N PRO A 427 23.56 29.71 -2.36
CA PRO A 427 22.92 29.76 -1.05
C PRO A 427 23.41 30.98 -0.27
N TYR A 428 22.53 31.94 -0.03
CA TYR A 428 22.80 33.16 0.73
C TYR A 428 22.36 32.99 2.20
N ASP A 429 23.00 33.70 3.13
CA ASP A 429 22.51 33.81 4.52
C ASP A 429 21.23 34.65 4.60
N PHE A 430 21.10 35.61 3.69
CA PHE A 430 19.90 36.41 3.49
C PHE A 430 19.75 36.80 2.02
N ALA A 431 18.51 36.85 1.55
CA ALA A 431 18.15 37.30 0.21
C ALA A 431 16.92 38.22 0.31
N GLY A 432 17.05 39.45 -0.18
CA GLY A 432 15.92 40.40 -0.26
C GLY A 432 15.12 40.24 -1.55
N ASP A 433 13.99 40.92 -1.63
CA ASP A 433 13.17 40.90 -2.85
C ASP A 433 13.84 41.69 -3.98
N PHE A 434 13.52 41.34 -5.23
CA PHE A 434 14.01 42.09 -6.38
C PHE A 434 13.27 43.41 -6.52
N GLU A 435 14.01 44.51 -6.64
CA GLU A 435 13.49 45.85 -6.94
C GLU A 435 14.29 46.48 -8.08
N HIS A 436 13.62 46.99 -9.11
CA HIS A 436 14.25 47.60 -10.30
C HIS A 436 15.38 46.74 -10.94
N GLY A 437 15.20 45.42 -10.98
CA GLY A 437 16.16 44.45 -11.53
C GLY A 437 17.31 44.01 -10.60
N PHE A 438 17.35 44.49 -9.34
CA PHE A 438 18.42 44.21 -8.39
C PHE A 438 17.90 43.63 -7.07
N ALA A 439 18.69 42.79 -6.43
CA ALA A 439 18.41 42.30 -5.08
C ALA A 439 19.66 42.38 -4.20
N TYR A 440 19.42 42.76 -2.95
CA TYR A 440 20.42 42.70 -1.88
C TYR A 440 20.57 41.25 -1.39
N VAL A 441 21.81 40.82 -1.18
CA VAL A 441 22.13 39.49 -0.63
C VAL A 441 23.25 39.55 0.40
N GLU A 442 23.22 38.60 1.34
CA GLU A 442 24.25 38.40 2.36
C GLU A 442 24.86 37.00 2.25
N LEU A 443 26.19 36.91 2.33
CA LEU A 443 26.94 35.66 2.36
C LEU A 443 28.14 35.79 3.30
N ASP A 444 28.26 34.87 4.25
CA ASP A 444 29.28 34.84 5.29
C ASP A 444 29.40 36.16 6.07
N GLY A 445 28.23 36.79 6.33
CA GLY A 445 28.12 38.09 7.01
C GLY A 445 28.54 39.30 6.16
N LYS A 446 28.86 39.10 4.88
CA LYS A 446 29.19 40.16 3.92
C LYS A 446 28.06 40.37 2.93
N ARG A 447 27.95 41.59 2.42
CA ARG A 447 26.78 42.07 1.68
C ARG A 447 27.15 42.47 0.26
N GLY A 448 26.26 42.20 -0.69
CA GLY A 448 26.41 42.58 -2.09
C GLY A 448 25.06 42.74 -2.79
N ILE A 449 25.09 43.14 -4.06
CA ILE A 449 23.91 43.26 -4.93
C ILE A 449 24.06 42.31 -6.11
N ILE A 450 22.99 41.61 -6.45
CA ILE A 450 22.90 40.76 -7.64
C ILE A 450 21.80 41.26 -8.58
N ASP A 451 21.89 40.89 -9.86
CA ASP A 451 20.81 41.08 -10.82
C ASP A 451 19.85 39.88 -10.91
N LEU A 452 18.79 39.98 -11.71
CA LEU A 452 17.79 38.93 -11.95
C LEU A 452 18.36 37.59 -12.47
N LYS A 453 19.61 37.57 -12.94
CA LYS A 453 20.31 36.35 -13.40
C LYS A 453 21.27 35.83 -12.33
N GLY A 454 21.29 36.42 -11.13
CA GLY A 454 22.21 36.11 -10.05
C GLY A 454 23.63 36.60 -10.29
N ARG A 455 23.86 37.46 -11.28
CA ARG A 455 25.19 38.03 -11.53
C ARG A 455 25.44 39.11 -10.49
N THR A 456 26.58 39.04 -9.82
CA THR A 456 27.03 40.06 -8.87
C THR A 456 27.25 41.39 -9.57
N VAL A 457 26.50 42.41 -9.14
CA VAL A 457 26.60 43.81 -9.59
C VAL A 457 27.47 44.60 -8.62
N VAL A 458 27.29 44.38 -7.31
CA VAL A 458 28.18 44.90 -6.25
C VAL A 458 28.77 43.69 -5.51
N PRO A 459 30.11 43.55 -5.42
CA PRO A 459 30.77 42.40 -4.78
C PRO A 459 30.25 42.10 -3.38
N ILE A 460 30.22 40.83 -2.98
CA ILE A 460 29.75 40.41 -1.65
C ILE A 460 30.91 40.45 -0.65
N GLU A 461 31.37 41.65 -0.29
CA GLU A 461 32.54 41.87 0.57
C GLU A 461 32.34 42.98 1.63
N TYR A 462 31.18 43.62 1.63
CA TYR A 462 30.90 44.81 2.44
C TYR A 462 30.19 44.46 3.75
N ASP A 463 30.53 45.13 4.86
CA ASP A 463 29.88 44.95 6.16
C ASP A 463 28.49 45.61 6.21
N TRP A 464 28.30 46.63 5.38
CA TRP A 464 27.03 47.33 5.20
C TRP A 464 26.91 47.84 3.76
N LEU A 465 25.69 47.84 3.28
CA LEU A 465 25.32 48.14 1.91
C LEU A 465 23.87 48.63 1.91
N GLU A 466 23.58 49.67 1.14
CA GLU A 466 22.23 50.13 0.82
C GLU A 466 21.90 49.77 -0.64
N ASN A 467 20.65 49.36 -0.91
CA ASN A 467 20.22 49.04 -2.27
C ASN A 467 20.27 50.28 -3.18
N PHE A 468 20.22 50.09 -4.50
CA PHE A 468 20.29 51.19 -5.45
C PHE A 468 19.13 52.18 -5.25
N THR A 469 19.47 53.41 -4.87
CA THR A 469 18.55 54.55 -4.81
C THR A 469 19.07 55.62 -5.77
N ASP A 470 18.23 56.11 -6.68
CA ASP A 470 18.61 57.04 -7.76
C ASP A 470 19.83 56.58 -8.59
N GLY A 471 20.01 55.26 -8.72
CA GLY A 471 21.10 54.64 -9.48
C GLY A 471 22.43 54.52 -8.75
N LEU A 472 22.47 54.83 -7.45
CA LEU A 472 23.68 54.75 -6.61
C LEU A 472 23.47 53.81 -5.42
N ALA A 473 24.52 53.06 -5.08
CA ALA A 473 24.55 52.20 -3.89
C ALA A 473 25.74 52.59 -3.00
N ARG A 474 25.46 52.86 -1.73
CA ARG A 474 26.49 53.13 -0.71
C ARG A 474 26.95 51.82 -0.09
N VAL A 475 28.26 51.67 0.04
CA VAL A 475 28.88 50.46 0.62
C VAL A 475 29.84 50.84 1.73
N ARG A 476 30.06 49.94 2.70
CA ARG A 476 30.94 50.20 3.84
C ARG A 476 31.79 48.99 4.22
N ILE A 477 33.08 49.23 4.50
CA ILE A 477 34.03 48.30 5.12
C ILE A 477 34.73 49.04 6.26
N ASP A 478 34.80 48.46 7.45
CA ASP A 478 35.56 49.01 8.59
C ASP A 478 35.33 50.53 8.82
N GLU A 479 34.06 50.94 8.85
CA GLU A 479 33.59 52.33 9.00
C GLU A 479 33.87 53.30 7.83
N LYS A 480 34.59 52.87 6.79
CA LYS A 480 34.82 53.65 5.56
C LYS A 480 33.77 53.36 4.51
N PHE A 481 33.36 54.39 3.78
CA PHE A 481 32.32 54.36 2.77
C PHE A 481 32.89 54.46 1.35
N GLY A 482 32.25 53.76 0.42
CA GLY A 482 32.44 53.87 -1.03
C GLY A 482 31.10 53.95 -1.75
N LEU A 483 31.15 54.16 -3.06
CA LEU A 483 29.96 54.38 -3.88
C LEU A 483 30.02 53.59 -5.18
N TYR A 484 28.96 52.84 -5.49
CA TYR A 484 28.76 52.14 -6.76
C TYR A 484 27.63 52.78 -7.58
N ASN A 485 27.73 52.74 -8.91
CA ASN A 485 26.57 52.96 -9.78
C ASN A 485 25.84 51.63 -10.08
N ASN A 486 24.63 51.73 -10.63
CA ASN A 486 23.80 50.59 -11.05
C ASN A 486 24.38 49.73 -12.20
N MET A 487 25.49 50.15 -12.80
CA MET A 487 26.27 49.35 -13.74
C MET A 487 27.33 48.49 -13.05
N GLY A 488 27.41 48.53 -11.71
CA GLY A 488 28.41 47.82 -10.92
C GLY A 488 29.81 48.44 -10.97
N THR A 489 29.91 49.70 -11.39
CA THR A 489 31.19 50.43 -11.38
C THR A 489 31.37 51.14 -10.04
N LEU A 490 32.51 50.88 -9.38
CA LEU A 490 32.95 51.63 -8.21
C LEU A 490 33.29 53.07 -8.64
N ILE A 491 32.47 54.03 -8.25
CA ILE A 491 32.64 55.46 -8.53
C ILE A 491 33.63 56.07 -7.54
N LEU A 492 33.45 55.75 -6.25
CA LEU A 492 34.30 56.23 -5.17
C LEU A 492 34.84 55.04 -4.39
N PRO A 493 36.16 54.91 -4.19
CA PRO A 493 36.75 53.84 -3.40
C PRO A 493 36.31 53.92 -1.93
N VAL A 494 36.45 52.81 -1.20
CA VAL A 494 36.03 52.69 0.20
C VAL A 494 37.07 53.31 1.14
N GLU A 495 37.17 54.64 1.14
CA GLU A 495 38.16 55.40 1.93
C GLU A 495 37.58 56.63 2.65
N TYR A 496 36.29 56.93 2.42
CA TYR A 496 35.63 58.12 2.94
C TYR A 496 34.99 57.87 4.30
N ASP A 497 35.03 58.84 5.20
CA ASP A 497 34.35 58.72 6.50
C ASP A 497 32.82 58.84 6.38
N HIS A 498 32.32 59.46 5.32
CA HIS A 498 30.88 59.65 5.07
C HIS A 498 30.59 59.94 3.60
N ILE A 499 29.45 59.43 3.10
CA ILE A 499 28.87 59.74 1.79
C ILE A 499 27.36 60.01 1.97
N GLY A 500 26.93 61.21 1.60
CA GLY A 500 25.58 61.76 1.83
C GLY A 500 24.47 61.08 1.06
#